data_AF-A0A9E5P1F4-F1
#
_entry.id   AF-A0A9E5P1F4-F1
#
_cell.length_a   1.000
_cell.length_b   1.000
_cell.length_c   1.000
_cell.angle_alpha   90.00
_cell.angle_beta   90.00
_cell.angle_gamma   90.00
#
_symmetry.space_group_name_H-M   'P 1'
#
loop_
_entity.id
_entity.type
_entity.pdbx_description
1 polymer ?
#
loop_
_entity_poly.entity_id
_entity_poly.type
_entity_poly.pdbx_seq_one_letter_code
_entity_poly.pdbx_strand_id
1 'polypeptide(L)'
;MARVPWIPREAIAHEANSLLSRFEAFVGKPVSPPIPIEAIIEKYLGLVLGYDDLEKLLGLPDVLGATWVEEKRVVIDKSLLDGVEGRLLFTCAHEVGHWILHRFW
;
A
#
# COMPACT_ATOMS: atom_id res chain seq x y z
N MET A 1 5.80 2.68 23.41
CA MET A 1 6.08 2.45 21.99
C MET A 1 6.05 0.95 21.75
N ALA A 2 5.13 0.45 20.93
CA ALA A 2 5.13 -0.94 20.52
C ALA A 2 6.44 -1.22 19.74
N ARG A 3 7.10 -2.34 20.03
CA ARG A 3 8.36 -2.72 19.39
C ARG A 3 8.01 -3.45 18.09
N VAL A 4 8.12 -2.76 16.95
CA VAL A 4 7.96 -3.40 15.64
C VAL A 4 9.06 -4.46 15.51
N PRO A 5 8.71 -5.75 15.29
CA PRO A 5 9.71 -6.79 15.16
C PRO A 5 10.53 -6.58 13.88
N TRP A 6 11.79 -7.00 13.92
CA TRP A 6 12.60 -7.06 12.71
C TRP A 6 12.07 -8.17 11.80
N ILE A 7 11.91 -7.87 10.51
CA ILE A 7 11.42 -8.81 9.50
C ILE A 7 12.52 -9.02 8.44
N PRO A 8 12.95 -10.27 8.16
CA PRO A 8 13.94 -10.55 7.12
C PRO A 8 13.38 -10.24 5.73
N ARG A 9 14.27 -9.92 4.77
CA ARG A 9 13.88 -9.55 3.40
C ARG A 9 13.12 -10.67 2.70
N GLU A 10 13.50 -11.91 2.97
CA GLU A 10 12.87 -13.11 2.42
C GLU A 10 11.43 -13.24 2.90
N ALA A 11 11.14 -12.88 4.15
CA ALA A 11 9.78 -12.87 4.69
C ALA A 11 8.95 -11.72 4.09
N ILE A 12 9.53 -10.53 3.91
CA ILE A 12 8.85 -9.42 3.22
C ILE A 12 8.49 -9.83 1.78
N ALA A 13 9.43 -10.43 1.06
CA ALA A 13 9.19 -10.92 -0.31
C ALA A 13 8.15 -12.04 -0.34
N HIS A 14 8.16 -12.93 0.65
CA HIS A 14 7.14 -13.96 0.80
C HIS A 14 5.75 -13.36 0.96
N GLU A 15 5.57 -12.39 1.86
CA GLU A 15 4.28 -11.74 2.07
C GLU A 15 3.78 -10.97 0.84
N ALA A 16 4.68 -10.31 0.10
CA ALA A 16 4.34 -9.66 -1.17
C ALA A 16 3.82 -10.67 -2.21
N ASN A 17 4.53 -11.80 -2.40
CA ASN A 17 4.09 -12.86 -3.32
C ASN A 17 2.78 -13.51 -2.86
N SER A 18 2.64 -13.75 -1.56
CA SER A 18 1.44 -14.32 -0.96
C SER A 18 0.22 -13.42 -1.17
N LEU A 19 0.38 -12.09 -1.06
CA LEU A 19 -0.66 -11.12 -1.39
C LEU A 19 -1.10 -11.24 -2.86
N LEU A 20 -0.15 -11.31 -3.80
CA LEU A 20 -0.47 -11.47 -5.22
C LEU A 20 -1.22 -12.77 -5.48
N SER A 21 -0.75 -13.91 -4.96
CA SER A 21 -1.43 -15.20 -5.14
C SER A 21 -2.84 -15.22 -4.54
N ARG A 22 -3.05 -14.57 -3.39
CA ARG A 22 -4.39 -14.46 -2.81
C ARG A 22 -5.29 -13.55 -3.65
N PHE A 23 -4.75 -12.48 -4.22
CA PHE A 23 -5.49 -11.61 -5.13
C PHE A 23 -5.85 -12.33 -6.43
N GLU A 24 -4.93 -13.10 -7.02
CA GLU A 24 -5.20 -13.96 -8.18
C GLU A 24 -6.37 -14.92 -7.93
N ALA A 25 -6.36 -15.58 -6.77
CA ALA A 25 -7.45 -16.46 -6.36
C ALA A 25 -8.79 -15.71 -6.21
N PHE A 26 -8.75 -14.48 -5.67
CA PHE A 26 -9.93 -13.63 -5.52
C PHE A 26 -10.53 -13.20 -6.86
N VAL A 27 -9.70 -12.85 -7.85
CA VAL A 27 -10.18 -12.42 -9.18
C VAL A 27 -10.38 -13.57 -10.16
N GLY A 28 -9.95 -14.79 -9.83
CA GLY A 28 -10.04 -15.97 -10.68
C GLY A 28 -9.17 -15.92 -11.94
N LYS A 29 -8.10 -15.11 -11.93
CA LYS A 29 -7.18 -14.94 -13.07
C LYS A 29 -5.76 -14.61 -12.60
N PRO A 30 -4.72 -14.95 -13.39
CA PRO A 30 -3.35 -14.57 -13.09
C PRO A 30 -3.17 -13.05 -13.05
N VAL A 31 -2.23 -12.60 -12.23
CA VAL A 31 -1.84 -11.19 -12.07
C VAL A 31 -0.42 -11.04 -12.60
N SER A 32 -0.28 -10.23 -13.64
CA SER A 32 1.01 -9.86 -14.22
C SER A 32 1.15 -8.34 -14.25
N PRO A 33 2.37 -7.80 -14.36
CA PRO A 33 2.58 -6.38 -14.60
C PRO A 33 1.75 -5.88 -15.81
N PRO A 34 1.16 -4.67 -15.73
CA PRO A 34 1.14 -3.78 -14.57
C PRO A 34 0.29 -4.34 -13.41
N ILE A 35 0.84 -4.32 -12.20
CA ILE A 35 0.16 -4.86 -11.01
C ILE A 35 -1.00 -3.92 -10.65
N PRO A 36 -2.25 -4.40 -10.54
CA PRO A 36 -3.43 -3.58 -10.29
C PRO A 36 -3.53 -3.22 -8.79
N ILE A 37 -2.57 -2.45 -8.28
CA ILE A 37 -2.42 -2.19 -6.84
C ILE A 37 -3.63 -1.48 -6.24
N GLU A 38 -4.27 -0.57 -6.98
CA GLU A 38 -5.48 0.11 -6.52
C GLU A 38 -6.63 -0.88 -6.30
N ALA A 39 -6.79 -1.86 -7.20
CA ALA A 39 -7.79 -2.92 -7.02
C ALA A 39 -7.45 -3.85 -5.86
N ILE A 40 -6.16 -4.11 -5.61
CA ILE A 40 -5.71 -4.85 -4.42
C ILE A 40 -6.12 -4.09 -3.15
N ILE A 41 -5.87 -2.77 -3.10
CA ILE A 41 -6.21 -1.90 -1.97
C ILE A 41 -7.73 -1.89 -1.73
N GLU A 42 -8.51 -1.52 -2.74
CA GLU A 42 -9.94 -1.26 -2.56
C GLU A 42 -10.81 -2.51 -2.60
N LYS A 43 -10.56 -3.43 -3.54
CA LYS A 43 -11.47 -4.56 -3.79
C LYS A 43 -11.12 -5.78 -2.96
N TYR A 44 -9.83 -6.04 -2.76
CA TYR A 44 -9.37 -7.23 -2.05
C TYR A 44 -9.10 -6.96 -0.56
N LEU A 45 -8.37 -5.89 -0.23
CA LEU A 45 -8.09 -5.53 1.16
C LEU A 45 -9.24 -4.74 1.80
N GLY A 46 -10.13 -4.16 1.01
CA GLY A 46 -11.29 -3.40 1.49
C GLY A 46 -10.90 -2.08 2.16
N LEU A 47 -9.79 -1.48 1.73
CA LEU A 47 -9.31 -0.19 2.22
C LEU A 47 -9.87 0.95 1.36
N VAL A 48 -9.94 2.15 1.95
CA VAL A 48 -10.19 3.37 1.20
C VAL A 48 -8.85 3.89 0.66
N LEU A 49 -8.75 4.06 -0.65
CA LEU A 49 -7.63 4.75 -1.29
C LEU A 49 -8.00 6.22 -1.54
N GLY A 50 -7.19 7.14 -1.05
CA GLY A 50 -7.37 8.58 -1.25
C GLY A 50 -6.13 9.23 -1.87
N TYR A 51 -6.35 10.40 -2.48
CA TYR A 51 -5.30 11.27 -3.00
C TYR A 51 -5.51 12.66 -2.41
N ASP A 52 -4.52 13.19 -1.69
CA ASP A 52 -4.64 14.49 -1.00
C ASP A 52 -3.26 15.17 -0.87
N ASP A 53 -3.25 16.38 -0.32
CA ASP A 53 -2.05 17.12 0.05
C ASP A 53 -1.54 16.61 1.41
N LEU A 54 -0.61 15.66 1.39
CA LEU A 54 -0.13 15.03 2.62
C LEU A 54 0.73 15.96 3.46
N GLU A 55 1.48 16.87 2.84
CA GLU A 55 2.24 17.88 3.56
C GLU A 55 1.30 18.76 4.40
N LYS A 56 0.20 19.23 3.81
CA LYS A 56 -0.81 20.01 4.54
C LYS A 56 -1.57 19.18 5.57
N LEU A 57 -1.90 17.92 5.25
CA LEU A 57 -2.68 17.05 6.13
C LEU A 57 -1.89 16.63 7.38
N LEU A 58 -0.60 16.36 7.23
CA LEU A 58 0.27 15.83 8.29
C LEU A 58 1.14 16.90 8.95
N GLY A 59 1.32 18.06 8.29
CA GLY A 59 2.27 19.08 8.72
C GLY A 59 3.74 18.62 8.60
N LEU A 60 4.01 17.66 7.73
CA LEU A 60 5.32 17.05 7.51
C LEU A 60 5.70 17.16 6.02
N PRO A 61 6.86 17.75 5.68
CA PRO A 61 7.31 17.80 4.30
C PRO A 61 7.72 16.42 3.79
N ASP A 62 7.73 16.26 2.47
CA ASP A 62 8.26 15.08 1.75
C ASP A 62 7.56 13.74 2.07
N VAL A 63 6.32 13.76 2.57
CA VAL A 63 5.50 12.55 2.75
C VAL A 63 4.74 12.24 1.47
N LEU A 64 5.00 11.08 0.87
CA LEU A 64 4.37 10.65 -0.38
C LEU A 64 3.19 9.68 -0.19
N GLY A 65 3.13 9.00 0.96
CA GLY A 65 2.11 8.03 1.29
C GLY A 65 1.92 7.94 2.79
N ALA A 66 0.70 7.63 3.22
CA ALA A 66 0.38 7.38 4.62
C ALA A 66 -0.75 6.36 4.76
N THR A 67 -0.61 5.49 5.77
CA THR A 67 -1.57 4.44 6.10
C THR A 67 -2.13 4.65 7.50
N TRP A 68 -3.45 4.80 7.61
CA TRP A 68 -4.18 4.83 8.88
C TRP A 68 -4.85 3.47 9.10
N VAL A 69 -4.25 2.65 9.96
CA VAL A 69 -4.68 1.26 10.19
C VAL A 69 -6.10 1.19 10.74
N GLU A 70 -6.40 1.98 11.79
CA GLU A 70 -7.73 1.99 12.44
C GLU A 70 -8.84 2.47 11.48
N GLU A 71 -8.50 3.37 10.57
CA GLU A 71 -9.45 3.93 9.60
C GLU A 71 -9.57 3.10 8.32
N LYS A 72 -8.76 2.03 8.17
CA LYS A 72 -8.66 1.24 6.92
C LYS A 72 -8.42 2.12 5.70
N ARG A 73 -7.54 3.11 5.83
CA ARG A 73 -7.35 4.17 4.85
C ARG A 73 -5.88 4.27 4.44
N VAL A 74 -5.65 4.35 3.13
CA VAL A 74 -4.37 4.68 2.51
C VAL A 74 -4.54 5.99 1.76
N VAL A 75 -3.65 6.95 1.96
CA VAL A 75 -3.63 8.20 1.20
C VAL A 75 -2.28 8.35 0.53
N ILE A 76 -2.30 8.72 -0.74
CA ILE A 76 -1.10 9.02 -1.52
C ILE A 76 -1.09 10.52 -1.81
N ASP A 77 0.09 11.12 -1.80
CA ASP A 77 0.21 12.54 -2.10
C ASP A 77 -0.18 12.82 -3.55
N LYS A 78 -1.05 13.81 -3.74
CA LYS A 78 -1.60 14.18 -5.05
C LYS A 78 -0.52 14.63 -6.05
N SER A 79 0.65 15.07 -5.59
CA SER A 79 1.76 15.44 -6.48
C SER A 79 2.23 14.28 -7.37
N LEU A 80 1.91 13.03 -7.00
CA LEU A 80 2.26 11.85 -7.78
C LEU A 80 1.30 11.56 -8.94
N LEU A 81 0.17 12.28 -9.05
CA LEU A 81 -0.81 12.07 -10.11
C LEU A 81 -0.33 12.60 -11.47
N ASP A 82 0.60 13.56 -11.48
CA ASP A 82 1.05 14.24 -12.69
C ASP A 82 2.30 13.58 -13.30
N GLY A 83 2.10 12.48 -14.03
CA GLY A 83 3.11 11.94 -14.96
C GLY A 83 4.21 11.07 -14.32
N VAL A 84 4.06 10.67 -13.06
CA VAL A 84 5.00 9.78 -12.34
C VAL A 84 4.34 8.47 -11.90
N GLU A 85 3.58 7.84 -12.79
CA GLU A 85 2.79 6.63 -12.52
C GLU A 85 3.59 5.51 -11.83
N GLY A 86 4.83 5.25 -12.26
CA GLY A 86 5.68 4.24 -11.61
C GLY A 86 5.96 4.55 -10.12
N ARG A 87 6.13 5.82 -9.78
CA ARG A 87 6.30 6.28 -8.39
C ARG A 87 4.99 6.22 -7.62
N LEU A 88 3.88 6.60 -8.25
CA LEU A 88 2.54 6.46 -7.68
C LEU A 88 2.25 5.02 -7.28
N LEU A 89 2.36 4.07 -8.23
CA LEU A 89 2.08 2.66 -8.00
C LEU A 89 3.04 2.03 -6.99
N PHE A 90 4.31 2.43 -7.00
CA PHE A 90 5.28 2.00 -5.99
C PHE A 90 4.89 2.49 -4.59
N THR A 91 4.46 3.74 -4.47
CA THR A 91 4.04 4.33 -3.20
C THR A 91 2.78 3.64 -2.67
N CYS A 92 1.79 3.37 -3.53
CA CYS A 92 0.64 2.53 -3.18
C CYS A 92 1.08 1.16 -2.63
N ALA A 93 2.01 0.49 -3.32
CA ALA A 93 2.52 -0.82 -2.90
C ALA A 93 3.30 -0.76 -1.57
N HIS A 94 4.02 0.34 -1.33
CA HIS A 94 4.73 0.59 -0.08
C HIS A 94 3.75 0.66 1.11
N GLU A 95 2.69 1.46 0.98
CA GLU A 95 1.64 1.60 1.98
C GLU A 95 0.89 0.27 2.22
N VAL A 96 0.64 -0.49 1.15
CA VAL A 96 0.13 -1.87 1.28
C VAL A 96 1.09 -2.76 2.07
N GLY A 97 2.39 -2.60 1.91
CA GLY A 97 3.41 -3.26 2.72
C GLY A 97 3.24 -2.95 4.21
N HIS A 98 3.03 -1.68 4.57
CA HIS A 98 2.73 -1.29 5.95
C HIS A 98 1.45 -1.95 6.48
N TRP A 99 0.38 -1.95 5.69
CA TRP A 99 -0.87 -2.62 6.05
C TRP A 99 -0.67 -4.13 6.27
N ILE A 100 0.06 -4.80 5.37
CA ILE A 100 0.25 -6.25 5.43
C ILE A 100 1.10 -6.65 6.64
N LEU A 101 2.17 -5.91 6.93
CA LEU A 101 3.18 -6.30 7.91
C LEU A 101 2.90 -5.75 9.32
N HIS A 102 2.20 -4.62 9.43
CA HIS A 102 2.13 -3.85 10.68
C HIS A 102 0.73 -3.67 11.27
N ARG A 103 -0.37 -4.04 10.60
CA ARG A 103 -1.74 -3.76 11.08
C ARG A 103 -2.18 -4.42 12.40
N PHE A 104 -1.41 -5.38 12.92
CA PHE A 104 -1.75 -6.13 14.13
C PHE A 104 -0.84 -5.79 15.34
N TRP A 105 -0.02 -4.74 15.21
CA TRP A 105 0.98 -4.35 16.20
C TRP A 105 0.66 -3.02 16.87
#